data_AF-A0A4R3KYK2-F1
#
_entry.id   AF-A0A4R3KYK2-F1
#
_cell.length_a   1.000
_cell.length_b   1.000
_cell.length_c   1.000
_cell.angle_alpha   90.00
_cell.angle_beta   90.00
_cell.angle_gamma   90.00
#
_symmetry.space_group_name_H-M   'P 1'
#
loop_
_entity.id
_entity.type
_entity.pdbx_description
1 polymer ?
#
loop_
_entity_poly.entity_id
_entity_poly.type
_entity_poly.pdbx_seq_one_letter_code
_entity_poly.pdbx_strand_id
1 'polypeptide(L)'
;MKKYHNITNFEELIEQEHGKIGSRSRNAYEENVQMFIISEMLKEARKAAKLTQEQLAERSGTKKSYISKLENARGNIQLSTLIRIFEQGLNKRIGLTFL
;
A
#
# COMPACT_ATOMS: atom_id res chain seq x y z
N MET A 1 18.20 26.43 -4.82
CA MET A 1 18.10 26.32 -3.35
C MET A 1 16.96 27.14 -2.71
N LYS A 2 16.28 28.08 -3.40
CA LYS A 2 15.19 28.89 -2.80
C LYS A 2 13.85 28.15 -2.52
N LYS A 3 13.65 26.93 -3.06
CA LYS A 3 12.35 26.24 -3.01
C LYS A 3 11.94 25.75 -1.61
N TYR A 4 12.88 25.60 -0.68
CA TYR A 4 12.64 24.97 0.63
C TYR A 4 13.00 25.86 1.82
N HIS A 5 13.15 27.18 1.59
CA HIS A 5 13.38 28.09 2.71
C HIS A 5 12.11 28.18 3.56
N ASN A 6 12.26 27.95 4.87
CA ASN A 6 11.21 27.99 5.90
C ASN A 6 10.31 26.75 6.01
N ILE A 7 10.72 25.61 5.45
CA ILE A 7 10.05 24.33 5.73
C ILE A 7 10.63 23.76 7.02
N THR A 8 9.76 23.55 8.01
CA THR A 8 10.11 23.12 9.37
C THR A 8 9.60 21.73 9.71
N ASN A 9 8.60 21.25 8.98
CA ASN A 9 7.98 19.95 9.20
C ASN A 9 7.65 19.22 7.89
N PHE A 10 7.25 17.96 8.02
CA PHE A 10 6.99 17.09 6.87
C PHE A 10 5.71 17.46 6.13
N GLU A 11 4.70 17.99 6.82
CA GLU A 11 3.46 18.43 6.19
C GLU A 11 3.71 19.60 5.22
N GLU A 12 4.48 20.59 5.67
CA GLU A 12 4.93 21.71 4.84
C GLU A 12 5.75 21.26 3.63
N LEU A 13 6.60 20.23 3.82
CA LEU A 13 7.37 19.66 2.71
C LEU A 13 6.46 19.00 1.67
N ILE A 14 5.51 18.16 2.10
CA ILE A 14 4.59 17.50 1.18
C ILE A 14 3.68 18.53 0.50
N GLU A 15 3.20 19.54 1.22
CA GLU A 15 2.40 20.61 0.60
C GLU A 15 3.22 21.38 -0.44
N GLN A 16 4.50 21.64 -0.19
CA GLN A 16 5.37 22.30 -1.15
C GLN A 16 5.64 21.46 -2.41
N GLU A 17 5.79 20.13 -2.26
CA GLU A 17 6.09 19.23 -3.39
C GLU A 17 4.85 18.76 -4.15
N HIS A 18 3.73 18.56 -3.45
CA HIS A 18 2.53 17.91 -3.97
C HIS A 18 1.27 18.78 -3.87
N GLY A 19 1.38 19.99 -3.34
CA GLY A 19 0.28 20.92 -3.17
C GLY A 19 -0.59 20.60 -1.94
N LYS A 20 -1.59 21.47 -1.74
CA LYS A 20 -2.56 21.38 -0.65
C LYS A 20 -3.43 20.12 -0.76
N ILE A 21 -3.96 19.70 0.39
CA ILE A 21 -4.99 18.66 0.49
C ILE A 21 -6.15 18.99 -0.48
N GLY A 22 -6.62 17.97 -1.21
CA GLY A 22 -7.68 18.11 -2.22
C GLY A 22 -7.19 18.51 -3.61
N SER A 23 -5.93 18.97 -3.75
CA SER A 23 -5.36 19.21 -5.08
C SER A 23 -5.12 17.89 -5.82
N ARG A 24 -5.16 17.92 -7.16
CA ARG A 24 -4.94 16.72 -7.99
C ARG A 24 -3.58 16.07 -7.71
N SER A 25 -2.54 16.87 -7.53
CA SER A 25 -1.19 16.37 -7.22
C SER A 25 -1.13 15.72 -5.84
N ARG A 26 -1.76 16.33 -4.83
CA ARG A 26 -1.82 15.76 -3.49
C ARG A 26 -2.62 14.48 -3.45
N ASN A 27 -3.78 14.42 -4.11
CA ASN A 27 -4.60 13.20 -4.14
C ASN A 27 -3.84 12.02 -4.78
N ALA A 28 -3.11 12.28 -5.88
CA ALA A 28 -2.28 11.24 -6.51
C ALA A 28 -1.10 10.81 -5.61
N TYR A 29 -0.49 11.73 -4.87
CA TYR A 29 0.53 11.40 -3.88
C TYR A 29 -0.03 10.49 -2.79
N GLU A 30 -1.16 10.87 -2.19
CA GLU A 30 -1.82 10.10 -1.13
C GLU A 30 -2.24 8.70 -1.59
N GLU A 31 -2.78 8.57 -2.81
CA GLU A 31 -3.12 7.28 -3.40
C GLU A 31 -1.90 6.35 -3.49
N ASN A 32 -0.75 6.88 -3.93
CA ASN A 32 0.49 6.11 -4.00
C ASN A 32 1.02 5.74 -2.62
N VAL A 33 0.92 6.65 -1.64
CA VAL A 33 1.30 6.39 -0.25
C VAL A 33 0.43 5.27 0.35
N GLN A 34 -0.88 5.33 0.15
CA GLN A 34 -1.81 4.29 0.61
C GLN A 34 -1.48 2.93 -0.02
N MET A 35 -1.22 2.89 -1.33
CA MET A 35 -0.82 1.66 -2.01
C MET A 35 0.49 1.09 -1.42
N PHE A 36 1.49 1.95 -1.19
CA PHE A 36 2.75 1.54 -0.58
C PHE A 36 2.55 0.95 0.84
N ILE A 37 1.73 1.59 1.67
CA ILE A 37 1.41 1.11 3.01
C ILE A 37 0.78 -0.28 2.95
N ILE A 38 -0.23 -0.48 2.09
CA ILE A 38 -0.90 -1.77 1.91
C ILE A 38 0.09 -2.84 1.44
N SER A 39 0.98 -2.50 0.50
CA SER A 39 2.02 -3.39 -0.01
C SER A 39 2.98 -3.89 1.07
N GLU A 40 3.48 -2.99 1.92
CA GLU A 40 4.37 -3.37 3.03
C GLU A 40 3.61 -4.12 4.12
N MET A 41 2.37 -3.74 4.45
CA MET A 41 1.52 -4.49 5.39
C MET A 41 1.30 -5.94 4.94
N LEU A 42 1.04 -6.16 3.65
CA LEU A 42 0.89 -7.50 3.08
C LEU A 42 2.18 -8.32 3.22
N LYS A 43 3.31 -7.73 2.84
CA LYS A 43 4.63 -8.36 2.89
C LYS A 43 5.04 -8.74 4.31
N GLU A 44 4.81 -7.87 5.27
CA GLU A 44 5.08 -8.14 6.68
C GLU A 44 4.14 -9.21 7.24
N ALA A 45 2.85 -9.15 6.93
CA ALA A 45 1.90 -10.18 7.34
C ALA A 45 2.25 -11.57 6.76
N ARG A 46 2.72 -11.63 5.51
CA ARG A 46 3.22 -12.87 4.89
C ARG A 46 4.44 -13.42 5.59
N LYS A 47 5.44 -12.57 5.87
CA LYS A 47 6.66 -12.97 6.58
C LYS A 47 6.34 -13.46 7.99
N ALA A 48 5.45 -12.78 8.71
CA ALA A 48 4.98 -13.19 10.04
C ALA A 48 4.30 -14.57 10.01
N ALA A 49 3.56 -14.87 8.93
CA ALA A 49 2.98 -16.18 8.68
C ALA A 49 3.99 -17.24 8.18
N LYS A 50 5.26 -16.87 8.01
CA LYS A 50 6.36 -17.71 7.50
C LYS A 50 6.06 -18.33 6.13
N LEU A 51 5.37 -17.59 5.26
CA LEU A 51 5.03 -18.03 3.91
C LEU A 51 5.96 -17.43 2.86
N THR A 52 6.28 -18.21 1.83
CA THR A 52 6.84 -17.66 0.58
C THR A 52 5.75 -16.96 -0.23
N GLN A 53 6.15 -16.12 -1.20
CA GLN A 53 5.19 -15.49 -2.12
C GLN A 53 4.39 -16.53 -2.92
N GLU A 54 4.99 -17.66 -3.27
CA GLU A 54 4.32 -18.77 -3.96
C GLU A 54 3.25 -19.41 -3.09
N GLN A 55 3.59 -19.74 -1.83
CA GLN A 55 2.65 -20.34 -0.89
C GLN A 55 1.45 -19.43 -0.59
N LEU A 56 1.70 -18.12 -0.44
CA LEU A 56 0.60 -17.17 -0.27
C LEU A 56 -0.28 -17.10 -1.52
N ALA A 57 0.33 -17.11 -2.71
CA ALA A 57 -0.39 -17.08 -3.97
C ALA A 57 -1.31 -18.31 -4.11
N GLU A 58 -0.79 -19.50 -3.82
CA GLU A 58 -1.54 -20.75 -3.83
C GLU A 58 -2.74 -20.71 -2.87
N ARG A 59 -2.52 -20.30 -1.61
CA ARG A 59 -3.60 -20.20 -0.60
C ARG A 59 -4.68 -19.19 -0.95
N SER A 60 -4.32 -18.11 -1.65
CA SER A 60 -5.25 -17.04 -2.02
C SER A 60 -5.81 -17.16 -3.44
N GLY A 61 -5.48 -18.24 -4.16
CA GLY A 61 -5.96 -18.48 -5.52
C GLY A 61 -5.48 -17.43 -6.52
N THR A 62 -4.22 -16.98 -6.42
CA THR A 62 -3.61 -16.01 -7.34
C THR A 62 -2.25 -16.50 -7.83
N LYS A 63 -1.56 -15.69 -8.64
CA LYS A 63 -0.22 -15.99 -9.17
C LYS A 63 0.85 -15.39 -8.27
N LYS A 64 1.99 -16.08 -8.07
CA LYS A 64 3.16 -15.50 -7.38
C LYS A 64 3.59 -14.15 -7.95
N SER A 65 3.56 -14.00 -9.28
CA SER A 65 3.90 -12.74 -9.94
C SER A 65 2.95 -11.60 -9.55
N TYR A 66 1.70 -11.91 -9.22
CA TYR A 66 0.75 -10.93 -8.71
C TYR A 66 1.09 -10.54 -7.26
N ILE A 67 1.31 -11.50 -6.35
CA ILE A 67 1.79 -11.22 -4.98
C ILE A 67 3.07 -10.38 -5.01
N SER A 68 4.03 -10.75 -5.87
CA SER A 68 5.28 -10.00 -6.02
C SER A 68 5.04 -8.56 -6.48
N LYS A 69 4.18 -8.32 -7.47
CA LYS A 69 3.83 -6.96 -7.90
C LYS A 69 3.19 -6.16 -6.77
N LEU A 70 2.25 -6.77 -6.04
CA LEU A 70 1.59 -6.15 -4.90
C LEU A 70 2.59 -5.78 -3.81
N GLU A 71 3.47 -6.68 -3.39
CA GLU A 71 4.48 -6.40 -2.35
C GLU A 71 5.54 -5.37 -2.75
N ASN A 72 5.61 -5.01 -4.04
CA ASN A 72 6.50 -3.98 -4.55
C ASN A 72 5.77 -2.68 -4.96
N ALA A 73 4.52 -2.50 -4.51
CA ALA A 73 3.67 -1.36 -4.84
C ALA A 73 3.52 -1.11 -6.36
N ARG A 74 3.48 -2.20 -7.16
CA ARG A 74 3.34 -2.11 -8.62
C ARG A 74 1.94 -2.56 -9.06
N GLY A 75 1.26 -1.65 -9.75
CA GLY A 75 -0.06 -1.89 -10.34
C GLY A 75 -1.20 -1.72 -9.34
N ASN A 76 -2.41 -2.08 -9.76
CA ASN A 76 -3.62 -1.89 -8.96
C ASN A 76 -4.11 -3.21 -8.36
N ILE A 77 -4.78 -3.10 -7.22
CA ILE A 77 -5.44 -4.22 -6.55
C ILE A 77 -6.94 -3.95 -6.41
N GLN A 78 -7.75 -4.93 -6.77
CA GLN A 78 -9.17 -4.88 -6.44
C GLN A 78 -9.36 -5.18 -4.96
N LEU A 79 -10.23 -4.43 -4.28
CA LEU A 79 -10.53 -4.63 -2.86
C LEU A 79 -10.91 -6.09 -2.54
N SER A 80 -11.71 -6.73 -3.39
CA SER A 80 -12.09 -8.14 -3.25
C SER A 80 -10.89 -9.09 -3.27
N THR A 81 -9.84 -8.76 -4.03
CA THR A 81 -8.61 -9.55 -4.10
C THR A 81 -7.75 -9.31 -2.86
N LEU A 82 -7.67 -8.06 -2.38
CA LEU A 82 -7.00 -7.75 -1.11
C LEU A 82 -7.62 -8.54 0.04
N ILE A 83 -8.96 -8.50 0.16
CA ILE A 83 -9.72 -9.26 1.17
C ILE A 83 -9.41 -10.75 1.07
N ARG A 84 -9.46 -11.34 -0.13
CA ARG A 84 -9.15 -12.76 -0.35
C ARG A 84 -7.73 -13.12 0.12
N ILE A 85 -6.74 -12.30 -0.20
CA ILE A 85 -5.34 -12.55 0.19
C ILE A 85 -5.18 -12.55 1.71
N PHE A 86 -5.79 -11.59 2.41
CA PHE A 86 -5.69 -11.52 3.87
C PHE A 86 -6.52 -12.61 4.56
N GLU A 87 -7.78 -12.80 4.16
CA GLU A 87 -8.70 -13.72 4.84
C GLU A 87 -8.41 -15.18 4.52
N GLN A 88 -8.19 -15.53 3.25
CA GLN A 88 -7.95 -16.91 2.84
C GLN A 88 -6.47 -17.25 2.82
N GLY A 89 -5.64 -16.31 2.36
CA GLY A 89 -4.18 -16.52 2.26
C GLY A 89 -3.46 -16.47 3.61
N LEU A 90 -3.83 -15.53 4.47
CA LEU A 90 -3.15 -15.23 5.73
C LEU A 90 -3.99 -15.54 6.98
N ASN A 91 -5.25 -15.95 6.83
CA ASN A 91 -6.20 -16.15 7.93
C ASN A 91 -6.30 -14.91 8.86
N LYS A 92 -6.34 -13.71 8.26
CA LYS A 92 -6.49 -12.42 8.94
C LYS A 92 -7.77 -11.73 8.48
N ARG A 93 -8.49 -11.10 9.40
CA ARG A 93 -9.67 -10.28 9.08
C ARG A 93 -9.25 -8.88 8.65
N ILE A 94 -9.91 -8.35 7.64
CA ILE A 94 -9.79 -6.93 7.27
C ILE A 94 -10.90 -6.14 7.98
N GLY A 95 -10.50 -5.04 8.63
CA GLY A 95 -11.42 -3.99 9.07
C GLY A 95 -11.20 -2.74 8.23
N LEU A 96 -12.28 -2.12 7.76
CA LEU A 96 -12.22 -0.86 7.02
C LEU A 96 -12.88 0.22 7.87
N THR A 97 -12.13 1.27 8.15
CA THR A 97 -12.62 2.47 8.85
C THR A 97 -12.50 3.64 7.90
N PHE A 98 -13.61 4.34 7.68
CA PHE A 98 -13.62 5.61 6.98
C PHE A 98 -13.45 6.71 8.02
N LEU A 99 -12.46 7.56 7.82
CA LEU A 99 -12.12 8.70 8.69
C LEU A 99 -12.71 9.99 8.12
#